data_AF-A0A9N9DM35-F1
#
_entry.id   AF-A0A9N9DM35-F1
#
_cell.length_a   1.000
_cell.length_b   1.000
_cell.length_c   1.000
_cell.angle_alpha   90.00
_cell.angle_beta   90.00
_cell.angle_gamma   90.00
#
_symmetry.space_group_name_H-M   'P 1'
#
loop_
_entity.id
_entity.type
_entity.pdbx_description
1 polymer ?
#
loop_
_entity_poly.entity_id
_entity_poly.type
_entity_poly.pdbx_seq_one_letter_code
_entity_poly.pdbx_strand_id
1 'polypeptide(L)'
;RDQAKRRFQELGLSKEQADTLIPIRAPGRHVDERDPIKIIAQDIIKNDLSPEEINEIAYELASSAPTTVARNSRLNLLRKKLRSLGADYLIIEATKIPFITEEANQIQARKRIDHNSNAFKALFFRNLIPDNKKKAVRFGVEKPIKEIVEHLDNVSNTFNEFKSIIERTIQGPDSVKHFYSKLKWHSKLIGYNNNEVFIKQQFLRGLSPENQIEARRCGLELPLDELVEKLSKIENIRKI
;
A
#
# COMPACT_ATOMS: atom_id res chain seq x y z
N ARG A 1 12.11 20.87 -8.56
CA ARG A 1 12.94 22.04 -8.90
C ARG A 1 12.09 23.30 -9.03
N ASP A 2 11.10 23.31 -9.93
CA ASP A 2 10.19 24.46 -10.08
C ASP A 2 9.37 24.74 -8.82
N GLN A 3 8.96 23.68 -8.12
CA GLN A 3 8.28 23.81 -6.82
C GLN A 3 9.19 24.41 -5.73
N ALA A 4 10.50 24.13 -5.77
CA ALA A 4 11.45 24.69 -4.80
C ALA A 4 11.78 26.15 -5.13
N LYS A 5 11.82 26.54 -6.41
CA LYS A 5 11.95 27.94 -6.84
C LYS A 5 10.73 28.78 -6.46
N ARG A 6 9.52 28.23 -6.63
CA ARG A 6 8.28 28.89 -6.19
C ARG A 6 8.28 29.13 -4.67
N ARG A 7 8.70 28.12 -3.89
CA ARG A 7 8.86 28.27 -2.43
C ARG A 7 9.85 29.35 -2.02
N PHE A 8 10.97 29.51 -2.75
CA PHE A 8 11.91 30.60 -2.47
C PHE A 8 11.35 31.98 -2.83
N GLN A 9 10.53 32.08 -3.88
CA GLN A 9 9.82 33.32 -4.22
C GLN A 9 8.74 33.67 -3.20
N GLU A 10 8.02 32.68 -2.67
CA GLU A 10 7.05 32.85 -1.56
C GLU A 10 7.72 33.33 -0.26
N LEU A 11 9.02 33.07 -0.09
CA LEU A 11 9.84 33.55 1.02
C LEU A 11 10.47 34.94 0.77
N GLY A 12 10.08 35.62 -0.31
CA GLY A 12 10.51 36.98 -0.61
C GLY A 12 11.82 37.11 -1.40
N LEU A 13 12.39 36.00 -1.87
CA LEU A 13 13.58 36.05 -2.73
C LEU A 13 13.20 36.42 -4.17
N SER A 14 14.03 37.26 -4.79
CA SER A 14 13.85 37.60 -6.21
C SER A 14 14.04 36.36 -7.09
N LYS A 15 13.49 36.41 -8.31
CA LYS A 15 13.65 35.34 -9.29
C LYS A 15 15.12 35.04 -9.56
N GLU A 16 15.97 36.06 -9.61
CA GLU A 16 17.41 35.94 -9.81
C GLU A 16 18.08 35.25 -8.61
N GLN A 17 17.72 35.61 -7.38
CA GLN A 17 18.24 34.97 -6.17
C GLN A 17 17.83 33.49 -6.08
N ALA A 18 16.57 33.18 -6.42
CA ALA A 18 16.09 31.81 -6.47
C ALA A 18 16.77 30.98 -7.58
N ASP A 19 17.12 31.60 -8.70
CA ASP A 19 17.86 30.99 -9.80
C ASP A 19 19.35 30.77 -9.46
N THR A 20 19.96 31.63 -8.65
CA THR A 20 21.31 31.43 -8.10
C THR A 20 21.36 30.28 -7.08
N LEU A 21 20.39 30.22 -6.17
CA LEU A 21 20.33 29.20 -5.11
C LEU A 21 19.87 27.83 -5.61
N ILE A 22 19.01 27.81 -6.63
CA ILE A 22 18.67 26.61 -7.38
C ILE A 22 19.05 26.85 -8.85
N PRO A 23 20.36 26.75 -9.19
CA PRO A 23 20.85 26.87 -10.56
C PRO A 23 20.01 26.00 -11.47
N ILE A 24 19.63 26.48 -12.66
CA ILE A 24 18.96 25.66 -13.70
C ILE A 24 19.89 24.55 -14.21
N ARG A 25 21.21 24.66 -13.97
CA ARG A 25 22.22 23.71 -14.45
C ARG A 25 23.33 23.59 -13.41
N ALA A 26 23.70 22.37 -13.05
CA ALA A 26 24.98 22.15 -12.36
C ALA A 26 26.09 22.44 -13.39
N PRO A 27 27.06 23.32 -13.12
CA PRO A 27 28.20 23.50 -14.00
C PRO A 27 28.98 22.19 -14.01
N GLY A 28 29.10 21.55 -15.18
CA GLY A 28 29.87 20.31 -15.36
C GLY A 28 29.14 19.11 -15.96
N ARG A 29 27.85 19.21 -16.35
CA ARG A 29 27.12 18.08 -16.99
C ARG A 29 26.78 18.23 -18.48
N HIS A 30 27.37 19.19 -19.18
CA HIS A 30 27.31 19.21 -20.65
C HIS A 30 28.68 19.58 -21.21
N VAL A 31 29.38 18.58 -21.72
CA VAL A 31 30.28 18.76 -22.85
C VAL A 31 29.38 18.51 -24.06
N ASP A 32 29.18 19.51 -24.93
CA ASP A 32 28.32 19.40 -26.11
C ASP A 32 28.78 18.31 -27.11
N GLU A 33 29.98 17.77 -26.90
CA GLU A 33 30.59 16.64 -27.61
C GLU A 33 30.09 15.25 -27.14
N ARG A 34 29.28 15.17 -26.07
CA ARG A 34 28.80 13.88 -25.48
C ARG A 34 27.29 13.81 -25.31
N ASP A 35 26.50 14.21 -26.31
CA ASP A 35 25.06 13.90 -26.35
C ASP A 35 24.84 12.73 -27.32
N PRO A 36 24.77 11.46 -26.84
CA PRO A 36 24.67 10.29 -27.71
C PRO A 36 23.45 10.34 -28.63
N ILE A 37 22.34 10.94 -28.18
CA ILE A 37 21.12 11.06 -28.97
C ILE A 37 21.28 12.10 -30.08
N LYS A 38 22.06 13.16 -29.84
CA LYS A 38 22.42 14.14 -30.88
C LYS A 38 23.32 13.52 -31.94
N ILE A 39 24.29 12.69 -31.54
CA ILE A 39 25.17 11.96 -32.47
C ILE A 39 24.34 11.02 -33.34
N ILE A 40 23.46 10.22 -32.74
CA ILE A 40 22.54 9.34 -33.48
C ILE A 40 21.67 10.13 -34.46
N ALA A 41 21.12 11.27 -34.04
CA ALA A 41 20.31 12.12 -34.92
C ALA A 41 21.10 12.69 -36.11
N GLN A 42 22.36 13.07 -35.90
CA GLN A 42 23.24 13.56 -36.97
C GLN A 42 23.63 12.45 -37.94
N ASP A 43 23.89 11.24 -37.43
CA ASP A 43 24.23 10.08 -38.23
C ASP A 43 23.10 9.66 -39.17
N ILE A 44 21.86 9.62 -38.65
CA ILE A 44 20.65 9.35 -39.44
C ILE A 44 20.50 10.33 -40.62
N ILE A 45 20.76 11.63 -40.39
CA ILE A 45 20.62 12.67 -41.42
C ILE A 45 21.76 12.62 -42.44
N LYS A 46 22.97 12.27 -41.99
CA LYS A 46 24.15 12.26 -42.86
C LYS A 46 24.20 11.04 -43.78
N ASN A 47 23.71 9.89 -43.31
CA ASN A 47 23.88 8.62 -44.00
C ASN A 47 22.66 8.23 -44.86
N ASP A 48 21.64 9.09 -44.95
CA ASP A 48 20.45 8.90 -45.79
C ASP A 48 19.81 7.52 -45.61
N LEU A 49 19.65 7.12 -44.34
CA LEU A 49 19.21 5.78 -43.94
C LEU A 49 17.77 5.49 -44.38
N SER A 50 17.50 4.22 -44.68
CA SER A 50 16.14 3.75 -44.95
C SER A 50 15.24 3.82 -43.70
N PRO A 51 13.91 3.90 -43.87
CA PRO A 51 12.97 3.87 -42.76
C PRO A 51 13.14 2.64 -41.84
N GLU A 52 13.51 1.49 -42.40
CA GLU A 52 13.76 0.25 -41.67
C GLU A 52 14.98 0.39 -40.75
N GLU A 53 16.10 0.89 -41.26
CA GLU A 53 17.33 1.14 -40.47
C GLU A 53 17.08 2.18 -39.36
N ILE A 54 16.32 3.24 -39.67
CA ILE A 54 15.94 4.25 -38.67
C ILE A 54 15.07 3.63 -37.57
N ASN A 55 14.18 2.70 -37.93
CA ASN A 55 13.34 2.00 -36.98
C ASN A 55 14.16 1.11 -36.03
N GLU A 56 15.13 0.38 -36.56
CA GLU A 56 16.05 -0.46 -35.77
C GLU A 56 16.85 0.39 -34.77
N ILE A 57 17.45 1.49 -35.23
CA ILE A 57 18.18 2.43 -34.35
C ILE A 57 17.26 2.99 -33.25
N ALA A 58 16.03 3.37 -33.59
CA ALA A 58 15.05 3.84 -32.62
C ALA A 58 14.72 2.75 -31.60
N TYR A 59 14.59 1.50 -32.04
CA TYR A 59 14.30 0.35 -31.19
C TYR A 59 15.45 0.04 -30.23
N GLU A 60 16.69 0.06 -30.68
CA GLU A 60 17.88 -0.10 -29.84
C GLU A 60 18.02 1.02 -28.81
N LEU A 61 17.82 2.28 -29.25
CA LEU A 61 17.83 3.45 -28.36
C LEU A 61 16.76 3.35 -27.27
N ALA A 62 15.56 2.89 -27.63
CA ALA A 62 14.50 2.64 -26.68
C ALA A 62 14.84 1.47 -25.74
N SER A 63 15.44 0.39 -26.24
CA SER A 63 15.73 -0.82 -25.47
C SER A 63 16.87 -0.65 -24.46
N SER A 64 17.77 0.31 -24.69
CA SER A 64 18.81 0.67 -23.73
C SER A 64 18.30 1.42 -22.49
N ALA A 65 16.98 1.69 -22.38
CA ALA A 65 16.37 2.34 -21.22
C ALA A 65 15.58 1.33 -20.37
N PRO A 66 15.67 1.40 -19.03
CA PRO A 66 15.16 0.35 -18.15
C PRO A 66 13.64 0.35 -17.97
N THR A 67 12.94 1.44 -18.31
CA THR A 67 11.48 1.57 -18.08
C THR A 67 10.79 2.11 -19.31
N THR A 68 9.61 1.62 -19.66
CA THR A 68 8.83 2.07 -20.84
C THR A 68 8.70 3.60 -20.92
N VAL A 69 8.52 4.29 -19.78
CA VAL A 69 8.47 5.76 -19.73
C VAL A 69 9.81 6.38 -20.14
N ALA A 70 10.93 5.83 -19.68
CA ALA A 70 12.26 6.27 -20.10
C ALA A 70 12.55 5.91 -21.57
N ARG A 71 12.07 4.75 -22.07
CA ARG A 71 12.14 4.36 -23.49
C ARG A 71 11.45 5.42 -24.35
N ASN A 72 10.19 5.78 -24.03
CA ASN A 72 9.43 6.82 -24.73
C ASN A 72 10.09 8.21 -24.61
N SER A 73 10.70 8.53 -23.47
CA SER A 73 11.46 9.78 -23.28
C SER A 73 12.64 9.88 -24.24
N ARG A 74 13.41 8.80 -24.44
CA ARG A 74 14.55 8.80 -25.37
C ARG A 74 14.10 8.97 -26.83
N LEU A 75 13.04 8.28 -27.23
CA LEU A 75 12.45 8.44 -28.56
C LEU A 75 11.97 9.87 -28.82
N ASN A 76 11.31 10.49 -27.84
CA ASN A 76 10.87 11.89 -27.96
C ASN A 76 12.04 12.88 -28.03
N LEU A 77 13.14 12.61 -27.30
CA LEU A 77 14.36 13.40 -27.41
C LEU A 77 14.99 13.26 -28.79
N LEU A 78 15.08 12.04 -29.33
CA LEU A 78 15.59 11.79 -30.68
C LEU A 78 14.79 12.56 -31.73
N ARG A 79 13.46 12.45 -31.72
CA ARG A 79 12.57 13.21 -32.63
C ARG A 79 12.75 14.71 -32.51
N LYS A 80 12.94 15.23 -31.28
CA LYS A 80 13.20 16.65 -31.06
C LYS A 80 14.52 17.08 -31.70
N LYS A 81 15.57 16.26 -31.60
CA LYS A 81 16.89 16.53 -32.21
C LYS A 81 16.81 16.47 -33.73
N LEU A 82 16.16 15.45 -34.29
CA LEU A 82 15.93 15.31 -35.74
C LEU A 82 15.18 16.52 -36.31
N ARG A 83 14.10 16.97 -35.66
CA ARG A 83 13.38 18.19 -36.06
C ARG A 83 14.26 19.44 -36.03
N SER A 84 15.13 19.57 -35.02
CA SER A 84 16.06 20.70 -34.95
C SER A 84 17.14 20.67 -36.04
N LEU A 85 17.37 19.51 -36.65
CA LEU A 85 18.29 19.32 -37.78
C LEU A 85 17.58 19.39 -39.14
N GLY A 86 16.27 19.66 -39.18
CA GLY A 86 15.51 19.76 -40.43
C GLY A 86 15.08 18.42 -41.03
N ALA A 87 15.01 17.35 -40.24
CA ALA A 87 14.59 16.04 -40.71
C ALA A 87 13.17 16.04 -41.30
N ASP A 88 13.00 15.35 -42.43
CA ASP A 88 11.71 15.18 -43.08
C ASP A 88 10.73 14.31 -42.28
N TYR A 89 9.45 14.44 -42.61
CA TYR A 89 8.37 13.74 -41.94
C TYR A 89 8.58 12.21 -41.90
N LEU A 90 9.02 11.60 -43.00
CA LEU A 90 9.25 10.15 -43.10
C LEU A 90 10.32 9.66 -42.12
N ILE A 91 11.41 10.43 -41.94
CA ILE A 91 12.46 10.14 -40.96
C ILE A 91 11.89 10.19 -39.54
N ILE A 92 11.08 11.21 -39.23
CA ILE A 92 10.44 11.33 -37.91
C ILE A 92 9.46 10.19 -37.66
N GLU A 93 8.67 9.80 -38.66
CA GLU A 93 7.71 8.69 -38.54
C GLU A 93 8.39 7.34 -38.35
N ALA A 94 9.50 7.07 -39.05
CA ALA A 94 10.27 5.83 -38.91
C ALA A 94 10.75 5.58 -37.47
N THR A 95 10.97 6.65 -36.69
CA THR A 95 11.33 6.54 -35.25
C THR A 95 10.15 6.20 -34.33
N LYS A 96 8.91 6.10 -34.83
CA LYS A 96 7.75 5.79 -34.01
C LYS A 96 7.66 4.32 -33.69
N ILE A 97 7.51 4.03 -32.40
CA ILE A 97 7.25 2.70 -31.87
C ILE A 97 5.92 2.75 -31.11
N PRO A 98 4.79 2.38 -31.76
CA PRO A 98 3.45 2.58 -31.21
C PRO A 98 3.24 1.93 -29.85
N PHE A 99 3.63 0.67 -29.68
CA PHE A 99 3.41 -0.08 -28.43
C PHE A 99 4.13 0.57 -27.23
N ILE A 100 5.36 1.08 -27.40
CA ILE A 100 6.11 1.79 -26.35
C ILE A 100 5.40 3.09 -25.96
N THR A 101 4.88 3.80 -26.97
CA THR A 101 4.20 5.08 -26.77
C THR A 101 2.87 4.88 -26.04
N GLU A 102 2.09 3.89 -26.46
CA GLU A 102 0.81 3.53 -25.85
C GLU A 102 1.00 3.07 -24.40
N GLU A 103 1.93 2.14 -24.16
CA GLU A 103 2.21 1.64 -22.82
C GLU A 103 2.73 2.75 -21.88
N ALA A 104 3.61 3.63 -22.37
CA ALA A 104 4.06 4.78 -21.58
C ALA A 104 2.90 5.72 -21.21
N ASN A 105 1.97 5.98 -22.14
CA ASN A 105 0.79 6.80 -21.90
C ASN A 105 -0.15 6.14 -20.89
N GLN A 106 -0.37 4.83 -20.98
CA GLN A 106 -1.16 4.08 -19.99
C GLN A 106 -0.51 4.14 -18.59
N ILE A 107 0.81 3.95 -18.49
CA ILE A 107 1.54 4.05 -17.21
C ILE A 107 1.40 5.46 -16.61
N GLN A 108 1.53 6.50 -17.43
CA GLN A 108 1.37 7.88 -16.97
C GLN A 108 -0.08 8.18 -16.59
N ALA A 109 -1.07 7.68 -17.32
CA ALA A 109 -2.49 7.83 -17.00
C ALA A 109 -2.84 7.15 -15.67
N ARG A 110 -2.36 5.92 -15.44
CA ARG A 110 -2.51 5.22 -14.15
C ARG A 110 -1.90 6.00 -12.99
N LYS A 111 -0.73 6.61 -13.19
CA LYS A 111 -0.09 7.49 -12.18
C LYS A 111 -0.85 8.80 -11.93
N ARG A 112 -1.64 9.26 -12.91
CA ARG A 112 -2.49 10.46 -12.79
C ARG A 112 -3.84 10.18 -12.15
N ILE A 113 -4.19 8.92 -11.86
CA ILE A 113 -5.40 8.61 -11.10
C ILE A 113 -5.23 9.24 -9.72
N ASP A 114 -5.98 10.30 -9.47
CA ASP A 114 -6.13 10.85 -8.14
C ASP A 114 -6.94 9.85 -7.33
N HIS A 115 -6.23 9.08 -6.49
CA HIS A 115 -6.81 8.09 -5.59
C HIS A 115 -7.69 8.75 -4.52
N ASN A 116 -7.71 10.08 -4.42
CA ASN A 116 -8.63 10.84 -3.59
C ASN A 116 -9.74 11.53 -4.40
N SER A 117 -9.80 11.33 -5.72
CA SER A 117 -10.92 11.85 -6.51
C SER A 117 -12.24 11.32 -5.98
N ASN A 118 -13.27 12.17 -6.01
CA ASN A 118 -14.59 11.83 -5.50
C ASN A 118 -15.15 10.55 -6.13
N ALA A 119 -14.91 10.34 -7.44
CA ALA A 119 -15.33 9.14 -8.16
C ALA A 119 -14.66 7.86 -7.63
N PHE A 120 -13.34 7.91 -7.39
CA PHE A 120 -12.60 6.76 -6.87
C PHE A 120 -12.95 6.48 -5.41
N LYS A 121 -13.09 7.53 -4.57
CA LYS A 121 -13.59 7.39 -3.18
C LYS A 121 -14.97 6.74 -3.14
N ALA A 122 -15.90 7.19 -3.98
CA ALA A 122 -17.24 6.62 -4.05
C ALA A 122 -17.21 5.12 -4.43
N LEU A 123 -16.38 4.74 -5.40
CA LEU A 123 -16.18 3.33 -5.78
C LEU A 123 -15.56 2.51 -4.66
N PHE A 124 -14.53 3.03 -3.98
CA PHE A 124 -13.90 2.38 -2.84
C PHE A 124 -14.92 2.10 -1.73
N PHE A 125 -15.65 3.13 -1.27
CA PHE A 125 -16.63 2.94 -0.21
C PHE A 125 -17.80 2.06 -0.61
N ARG A 126 -18.28 2.13 -1.86
CA ARG A 126 -19.36 1.26 -2.35
C ARG A 126 -19.00 -0.22 -2.24
N ASN A 127 -17.75 -0.56 -2.54
CA ASN A 127 -17.27 -1.95 -2.58
C ASN A 127 -16.73 -2.47 -1.24
N LEU A 128 -16.67 -1.63 -0.19
CA LEU A 128 -16.36 -2.12 1.15
C LEU A 128 -17.48 -3.04 1.70
N ILE A 129 -17.08 -4.08 2.43
CA ILE A 129 -18.02 -4.88 3.21
C ILE A 129 -18.70 -4.02 4.30
N PRO A 130 -19.92 -4.35 4.74
CA PRO A 130 -20.70 -3.51 5.68
C PRO A 130 -19.95 -3.10 6.96
N ASP A 131 -19.17 -4.00 7.55
CA ASP A 131 -18.43 -3.70 8.77
C ASP A 131 -17.27 -2.74 8.54
N ASN A 132 -16.53 -2.91 7.43
CA ASN A 132 -15.47 -1.99 7.05
C ASN A 132 -16.04 -0.62 6.66
N LYS A 133 -17.24 -0.56 6.05
CA LYS A 133 -17.95 0.70 5.84
C LYS A 133 -18.21 1.43 7.15
N LYS A 134 -18.77 0.76 8.16
CA LYS A 134 -19.03 1.36 9.49
C LYS A 134 -17.74 1.87 10.15
N LYS A 135 -16.67 1.08 10.09
CA LYS A 135 -15.36 1.47 10.64
C LYS A 135 -14.78 2.68 9.92
N ALA A 136 -14.82 2.68 8.59
CA ALA A 136 -14.32 3.80 7.80
C ALA A 136 -15.13 5.09 8.03
N VAL A 137 -16.46 4.99 8.21
CA VAL A 137 -17.32 6.13 8.58
C VAL A 137 -16.94 6.69 9.96
N ARG A 138 -16.67 5.84 10.94
CA ARG A 138 -16.22 6.29 12.27
C ARG A 138 -14.85 6.95 12.25
N PHE A 139 -13.96 6.50 11.36
CA PHE A 139 -12.61 7.04 11.21
C PHE A 139 -12.59 8.39 10.46
N GLY A 140 -13.54 8.60 9.53
CA GLY A 140 -13.69 9.81 8.71
C GLY A 140 -13.51 9.50 7.23
N VAL A 141 -14.60 9.57 6.44
CA VAL A 141 -14.59 9.24 4.99
C VAL A 141 -13.90 10.30 4.12
N GLU A 142 -13.78 11.51 4.66
CA GLU A 142 -13.07 12.64 4.09
C GLU A 142 -11.54 12.43 4.07
N LYS A 143 -11.01 11.55 4.93
CA LYS A 143 -9.59 11.23 4.98
C LYS A 143 -9.07 10.60 3.69
N PRO A 144 -7.75 10.67 3.42
CA PRO A 144 -7.16 9.99 2.28
C PRO A 144 -7.43 8.48 2.30
N ILE A 145 -7.72 7.87 1.14
CA ILE A 145 -8.01 6.42 1.08
C ILE A 145 -6.89 5.60 1.70
N LYS A 146 -5.63 6.01 1.50
CA LYS A 146 -4.47 5.32 2.09
C LYS A 146 -4.56 5.23 3.61
N GLU A 147 -4.90 6.31 4.30
CA GLU A 147 -5.05 6.32 5.76
C GLU A 147 -6.22 5.44 6.20
N ILE A 148 -7.32 5.43 5.44
CA ILE A 148 -8.48 4.59 5.73
C ILE A 148 -8.12 3.10 5.60
N VAL A 149 -7.37 2.73 4.57
CA VAL A 149 -6.87 1.36 4.38
C VAL A 149 -5.96 0.95 5.54
N GLU A 150 -4.98 1.78 5.88
CA GLU A 150 -4.08 1.53 7.03
C GLU A 150 -4.86 1.38 8.35
N HIS A 151 -5.89 2.20 8.58
CA HIS A 151 -6.75 2.08 9.75
C HIS A 151 -7.51 0.75 9.77
N LEU A 152 -8.12 0.36 8.65
CA LEU A 152 -8.88 -0.89 8.54
C LEU A 152 -7.97 -2.11 8.74
N ASP A 153 -6.76 -2.09 8.18
CA ASP A 153 -5.77 -3.16 8.33
C ASP A 153 -5.28 -3.27 9.78
N ASN A 154 -4.96 -2.13 10.42
CA ASN A 154 -4.55 -2.11 11.82
C ASN A 154 -5.63 -2.67 12.73
N VAL A 155 -6.89 -2.28 12.55
CA VAL A 155 -8.02 -2.81 13.34
C VAL A 155 -8.17 -4.32 13.15
N SER A 156 -7.97 -4.82 11.92
CA SER A 156 -8.00 -6.27 11.63
C SER A 156 -6.86 -7.02 12.33
N ASN A 157 -5.65 -6.48 12.26
CA ASN A 157 -4.47 -7.05 12.90
C ASN A 157 -4.60 -7.08 14.43
N THR A 158 -5.04 -5.97 15.02
CA THR A 158 -5.31 -5.89 16.47
C THR A 158 -6.38 -6.88 16.90
N PHE A 159 -7.45 -7.05 16.13
CA PHE A 159 -8.48 -8.05 16.41
C PHE A 159 -7.90 -9.48 16.40
N ASN A 160 -7.10 -9.82 15.39
CA ASN A 160 -6.46 -11.13 15.29
C ASN A 160 -5.46 -11.39 16.42
N GLU A 161 -4.71 -10.37 16.83
CA GLU A 161 -3.77 -10.46 17.95
C GLU A 161 -4.50 -10.73 19.27
N PHE A 162 -5.54 -9.96 19.59
CA PHE A 162 -6.33 -10.20 20.80
C PHE A 162 -7.06 -11.55 20.77
N LYS A 163 -7.57 -11.97 19.60
CA LYS A 163 -8.17 -13.29 19.44
C LYS A 163 -7.17 -14.40 19.74
N SER A 164 -5.94 -14.30 19.22
CA SER A 164 -4.85 -15.23 19.49
C SER A 164 -4.46 -15.27 20.98
N ILE A 165 -4.41 -14.11 21.65
CA ILE A 165 -4.17 -14.03 23.10
C ILE A 165 -5.26 -14.80 23.87
N ILE A 166 -6.54 -14.60 23.53
CA ILE A 166 -7.65 -15.30 24.17
C ILE A 166 -7.55 -16.81 23.96
N GLU A 167 -7.28 -17.24 22.73
CA GLU A 167 -7.17 -18.67 22.38
C GLU A 167 -5.98 -19.37 23.06
N ARG A 168 -4.97 -18.61 23.48
CA ARG A 168 -3.78 -19.09 24.21
C ARG A 168 -3.89 -18.90 25.72
N THR A 169 -4.95 -18.26 26.21
CA THR A 169 -5.11 -17.99 27.65
C THR A 169 -5.42 -19.29 28.38
N ILE A 170 -4.60 -19.61 29.38
CA ILE A 170 -4.78 -20.74 30.28
C ILE A 170 -5.03 -20.25 31.71
N GLN A 171 -5.63 -21.10 32.54
CA GLN A 171 -5.93 -20.81 33.94
C GLN A 171 -4.66 -20.51 34.73
N GLY A 172 -3.60 -21.31 34.54
CA GLY A 172 -2.34 -21.12 35.27
C GLY A 172 -2.56 -21.11 36.79
N PRO A 173 -1.99 -20.15 37.53
CA PRO A 173 -2.17 -20.04 38.98
C PRO A 173 -3.50 -19.39 39.40
N ASP A 174 -4.30 -18.90 38.44
CA ASP A 174 -5.54 -18.19 38.76
C ASP A 174 -6.60 -19.16 39.31
N SER A 175 -7.46 -18.65 40.19
CA SER A 175 -8.69 -19.37 40.55
C SER A 175 -9.62 -19.50 39.35
N VAL A 176 -10.49 -20.50 39.36
CA VAL A 176 -11.48 -20.72 38.28
C VAL A 176 -12.30 -19.45 38.00
N LYS A 177 -12.76 -18.76 39.05
CA LYS A 177 -13.53 -17.50 38.93
C LYS A 177 -12.70 -16.36 38.34
N HIS A 178 -11.43 -16.25 38.72
CA HIS A 178 -10.58 -15.18 38.21
C HIS A 178 -10.24 -15.40 36.74
N PHE A 179 -9.90 -16.63 36.36
CA PHE A 179 -9.69 -17.04 34.98
C PHE A 179 -10.93 -16.77 34.11
N TYR A 180 -12.12 -17.13 34.59
CA TYR A 180 -13.38 -16.84 33.90
C TYR A 180 -13.61 -15.33 33.69
N SER A 181 -13.39 -14.54 34.73
CA SER A 181 -13.55 -13.08 34.68
C SER A 181 -12.58 -12.45 33.68
N LYS A 182 -11.33 -12.92 33.65
CA LYS A 182 -10.31 -12.52 32.68
C LYS A 182 -10.75 -12.82 31.24
N LEU A 183 -11.25 -14.03 30.98
CA LEU A 183 -11.80 -14.40 29.66
C LEU A 183 -13.00 -13.54 29.24
N LYS A 184 -13.95 -13.27 30.15
CA LYS A 184 -15.09 -12.38 29.89
C LYS A 184 -14.62 -10.96 29.54
N TRP A 185 -13.62 -10.45 30.25
CA TRP A 185 -13.04 -9.13 29.99
C TRP A 185 -12.37 -9.05 28.61
N HIS A 186 -11.52 -10.01 28.26
CA HIS A 186 -10.88 -10.03 26.94
C HIS A 186 -11.90 -10.21 25.80
N SER A 187 -12.90 -11.06 26.00
CA SER A 187 -13.97 -11.28 25.01
C SER A 187 -14.78 -10.00 24.75
N LYS A 188 -14.96 -9.15 25.78
CA LYS A 188 -15.59 -7.84 25.62
C LYS A 188 -14.78 -6.90 24.73
N LEU A 189 -13.45 -6.93 24.81
CA LEU A 189 -12.57 -6.08 23.99
C LEU A 189 -12.69 -6.37 22.49
N ILE A 190 -12.97 -7.63 22.13
CA ILE A 190 -13.14 -8.04 20.73
C ILE A 190 -14.62 -8.15 20.29
N GLY A 191 -15.57 -7.77 21.15
CA GLY A 191 -17.01 -7.80 20.84
C GLY A 191 -17.65 -9.19 20.87
N TYR A 192 -17.03 -10.17 21.54
CA TYR A 192 -17.50 -11.54 21.70
C TYR A 192 -18.18 -11.80 23.05
N ASN A 193 -18.48 -10.76 23.83
CA ASN A 193 -19.07 -10.87 25.18
C ASN A 193 -20.40 -11.64 25.24
N ASN A 194 -21.14 -11.71 24.14
CA ASN A 194 -22.41 -12.45 24.05
C ASN A 194 -22.28 -13.81 23.35
N ASN A 195 -21.07 -14.19 22.93
CA ASN A 195 -20.83 -15.47 22.26
C ASN A 195 -20.49 -16.55 23.30
N GLU A 196 -21.52 -17.06 23.98
CA GLU A 196 -21.36 -18.05 25.05
C GLU A 196 -20.63 -19.32 24.57
N VAL A 197 -20.90 -19.77 23.34
CA VAL A 197 -20.23 -20.94 22.73
C VAL A 197 -18.72 -20.73 22.65
N PHE A 198 -18.28 -19.58 22.13
CA PHE A 198 -16.86 -19.24 22.04
C PHE A 198 -16.22 -19.16 23.42
N ILE A 199 -16.83 -18.43 24.36
CA ILE A 199 -16.27 -18.23 25.71
C ILE A 199 -16.20 -19.58 26.45
N LYS A 200 -17.22 -20.42 26.34
CA LYS A 200 -17.27 -21.75 26.96
C LYS A 200 -16.19 -22.66 26.39
N GLN A 201 -15.99 -22.66 25.07
CA GLN A 201 -14.92 -23.43 24.44
C GLN A 201 -13.54 -23.01 24.95
N GLN A 202 -13.26 -21.69 25.00
CA GLN A 202 -11.97 -21.19 25.48
C GLN A 202 -11.77 -21.43 26.97
N PHE A 203 -12.83 -21.28 27.77
CA PHE A 203 -12.80 -21.60 29.20
C PHE A 203 -12.42 -23.07 29.41
N LEU A 204 -13.14 -24.01 28.81
CA LEU A 204 -12.87 -25.44 28.95
C LEU A 204 -11.47 -25.84 28.49
N ARG A 205 -10.98 -25.27 27.38
CA ARG A 205 -9.64 -25.55 26.84
C ARG A 205 -8.54 -24.98 27.75
N GLY A 206 -8.78 -23.81 28.33
CA GLY A 206 -7.79 -23.10 29.14
C GLY A 206 -7.77 -23.53 30.61
N LEU A 207 -8.77 -24.26 31.12
CA LEU A 207 -8.76 -24.80 32.49
C LEU A 207 -7.50 -25.62 32.79
N SER A 208 -7.10 -25.67 34.07
CA SER A 208 -6.04 -26.58 34.52
C SER A 208 -6.42 -28.04 34.23
N PRO A 209 -5.46 -28.96 34.07
CA PRO A 209 -5.75 -30.37 33.82
C PRO A 209 -6.72 -30.99 34.84
N GLU A 210 -6.58 -30.63 36.12
CA GLU A 210 -7.43 -31.11 37.21
C GLU A 210 -8.86 -30.59 37.08
N ASN A 211 -9.03 -29.32 36.75
CA ASN A 211 -10.34 -28.70 36.58
C ASN A 211 -11.00 -29.11 35.26
N GLN A 212 -10.24 -29.46 34.23
CA GLN A 212 -10.79 -30.06 33.01
C GLN A 212 -11.45 -31.42 33.28
N ILE A 213 -10.84 -32.25 34.13
CA ILE A 213 -11.42 -33.54 34.54
C ILE A 213 -12.72 -33.31 35.31
N GLU A 214 -12.73 -32.37 36.26
CA GLU A 214 -13.95 -32.03 37.01
C GLU A 214 -15.03 -31.42 36.14
N ALA A 215 -14.66 -30.63 35.14
CA ALA A 215 -15.62 -30.06 34.19
C ALA A 215 -16.35 -31.16 33.42
N ARG A 216 -15.63 -32.21 33.01
CA ARG A 216 -16.23 -33.40 32.37
C ARG A 216 -17.15 -34.16 33.34
N ARG A 217 -16.76 -34.29 34.61
CA ARG A 217 -17.58 -34.93 35.66
C ARG A 217 -18.86 -34.16 35.98
N CYS A 218 -18.81 -32.82 35.92
CA CYS A 218 -19.96 -31.96 36.15
C CYS A 218 -20.98 -32.01 35.00
N GLY A 219 -20.55 -32.41 33.80
CA GLY A 219 -21.36 -32.40 32.57
C GLY A 219 -21.11 -31.13 31.75
N LEU A 220 -20.58 -31.31 30.53
CA LEU A 220 -20.25 -30.20 29.63
C LEU A 220 -21.48 -29.51 29.02
N GLU A 221 -22.67 -30.09 29.18
CA GLU A 221 -23.94 -29.50 28.74
C GLU A 221 -24.42 -28.36 29.64
N LEU A 222 -23.89 -28.24 30.86
CA LEU A 222 -24.28 -27.18 31.79
C LEU A 222 -24.00 -25.78 31.21
N PRO A 223 -24.86 -24.78 31.49
CA PRO A 223 -24.57 -23.38 31.20
C PRO A 223 -23.23 -22.95 31.78
N LEU A 224 -22.53 -22.04 31.10
CA LEU A 224 -21.15 -21.70 31.46
C LEU A 224 -21.04 -21.14 32.89
N ASP A 225 -21.96 -20.25 33.27
CA ASP A 225 -21.96 -19.66 34.61
C ASP A 225 -22.19 -20.72 35.72
N GLU A 226 -23.06 -21.70 35.48
CA GLU A 226 -23.29 -22.81 36.42
C GLU A 226 -22.05 -23.70 36.56
N LEU A 227 -21.37 -23.99 35.45
CA LEU A 227 -20.16 -24.78 35.45
C LEU A 227 -19.03 -24.08 36.22
N VAL A 228 -18.87 -22.76 36.05
CA VAL A 228 -17.90 -21.95 36.79
C VAL A 228 -18.15 -22.01 38.30
N GLU A 229 -19.40 -21.90 38.74
CA GLU A 229 -19.74 -21.97 40.16
C GLU A 229 -19.45 -23.36 40.77
N LYS A 230 -19.79 -24.44 40.04
CA LYS A 230 -19.49 -25.80 40.50
C LYS A 230 -17.98 -26.04 40.63
N LEU A 231 -17.21 -25.67 39.60
CA LEU A 231 -15.77 -25.82 39.61
C LEU A 231 -15.10 -24.96 40.69
N SER A 232 -15.59 -23.75 40.92
CA SER A 232 -15.08 -22.88 41.99
C SER A 232 -15.28 -23.50 43.38
N LYS A 233 -16.40 -24.17 43.62
CA LYS A 233 -16.65 -24.87 44.89
C LYS A 233 -15.68 -26.05 45.07
N ILE A 234 -15.46 -26.84 44.02
CA ILE A 234 -14.52 -27.97 44.05
C ILE A 234 -13.08 -27.49 44.27
N GLU A 235 -12.67 -26.43 43.58
CA GLU A 235 -11.34 -25.83 43.76
C GLU A 235 -11.12 -25.34 45.20
N ASN A 236 -12.13 -24.73 45.81
CA ASN A 236 -12.04 -24.26 47.20
C ASN A 236 -11.95 -25.42 48.21
N ILE A 237 -12.63 -26.55 47.97
CA ILE A 237 -12.54 -27.74 48.83
C ILE A 237 -11.14 -28.35 48.78
N ARG A 238 -10.47 -28.30 47.62
CA ARG A 238 -9.10 -28.85 47.43
C ARG A 238 -7.99 -28.00 48.04
N LYS A 239 -8.28 -26.73 48.34
CA LYS A 239 -7.33 -25.78 48.95
C LYS A 239 -7.34 -25.84 50.49
N ILE A 240 -8.24 -26.62 51.07
CA ILE A 240 -8.33 -26.95 52.50
C ILE A 240 -7.57 -28.26 52.73
#